data_AF-A0A150FSG0-F1
#
_entry.id   AF-A0A150FSG0-F1
#
_cell.length_a   1.000
_cell.length_b   1.000
_cell.length_c   1.000
_cell.angle_alpha   90.00
_cell.angle_beta   90.00
_cell.angle_gamma   90.00
#
_symmetry.space_group_name_H-M   'P 1'
#
loop_
_entity.id
_entity.type
_entity.pdbx_description
1 polymer ?
#
loop_
_entity_poly.entity_id
_entity_poly.type
_entity_poly.pdbx_seq_one_letter_code
_entity_poly.pdbx_strand_id
1 'polypeptide(L)'
;MKNYERINNLVVSCQNGCKKSLESLIDALSPLIKAKCKHYFGYVDEDLYSDGILRLIELINDFDFEKNTRFLGYIEYMISCFYWDKKRRQLKESSKEIIVDEYIEHIYEEDFSIIDIQDIFSILSDKEKYIIIENVLNKDTLVNISKDLNISYKYAKLLKSRAIRKLHTLFSKSTVL
;
A
#
# COMPACT_ATOMS: atom_id res chain seq x y z
N MET A 1 -8.16 22.64 -18.83
CA MET A 1 -7.59 22.65 -17.46
C MET A 1 -7.29 21.22 -17.08
N LYS A 2 -6.03 20.87 -16.80
CA LYS A 2 -5.66 19.47 -16.49
C LYS A 2 -6.30 19.08 -15.15
N ASN A 3 -6.87 17.88 -15.02
CA ASN A 3 -7.55 17.42 -13.79
C ASN A 3 -6.70 17.59 -12.52
N TYR A 4 -5.37 17.49 -12.64
CA TYR A 4 -4.41 17.71 -11.57
C TYR A 4 -4.41 19.13 -11.00
N GLU A 5 -4.43 20.16 -11.86
CA GLU A 5 -4.43 21.56 -11.39
C GLU A 5 -5.71 21.88 -10.62
N ARG A 6 -6.84 21.31 -11.07
CA ARG A 6 -8.13 21.45 -10.38
C ARG A 6 -8.08 20.87 -8.97
N ILE A 7 -7.51 19.68 -8.81
CA ILE A 7 -7.35 19.02 -7.49
C ILE A 7 -6.42 19.87 -6.60
N ASN A 8 -5.29 20.32 -7.12
CA ASN A 8 -4.34 21.14 -6.34
C ASN A 8 -4.98 22.45 -5.86
N ASN A 9 -5.74 23.13 -6.72
CA ASN A 9 -6.46 24.35 -6.34
C ASN A 9 -7.53 24.09 -5.27
N LEU A 10 -8.20 22.93 -5.32
CA LEU A 10 -9.13 22.52 -4.26
C LEU A 10 -8.39 22.31 -2.94
N VAL A 11 -7.26 21.61 -2.93
CA VAL A 11 -6.45 21.37 -1.72
C VAL A 11 -5.99 22.69 -1.10
N VAL A 12 -5.42 23.61 -1.89
CA VAL A 12 -5.03 24.94 -1.40
C VAL A 12 -6.24 25.70 -0.82
N SER A 13 -7.39 25.63 -1.49
CA SER A 13 -8.62 26.28 -0.99
C SER A 13 -9.09 25.66 0.33
N CYS A 14 -8.96 24.33 0.49
CA CYS A 14 -9.28 23.63 1.74
C CYS A 14 -8.36 24.05 2.88
N GLN A 15 -7.05 24.13 2.63
CA GLN A 15 -6.05 24.57 3.60
C GLN A 15 -6.29 26.02 4.06
N ASN A 16 -6.90 26.85 3.22
CA ASN A 16 -7.35 28.20 3.56
C ASN A 16 -8.73 28.25 4.25
N GLY A 17 -9.29 27.10 4.65
CA GLY A 17 -10.56 27.01 5.40
C GLY A 17 -11.82 27.05 4.55
N CYS A 18 -11.74 26.90 3.22
CA CYS A 18 -12.92 26.89 2.36
C CYS A 18 -13.75 25.60 2.51
N LYS A 19 -14.87 25.68 3.24
CA LYS A 19 -15.78 24.55 3.48
C LYS A 19 -16.33 23.92 2.20
N LYS A 20 -16.71 24.73 1.20
CA LYS A 20 -17.24 24.22 -0.08
C LYS A 20 -16.21 23.42 -0.87
N SER A 21 -14.95 23.85 -0.84
CA SER A 21 -13.85 23.12 -1.46
C SER A 21 -13.60 21.80 -0.74
N LEU A 22 -13.72 21.81 0.59
CA LEU A 22 -13.58 20.60 1.41
C LEU A 22 -14.68 19.58 1.10
N GLU A 23 -15.94 20.01 1.08
CA GLU A 23 -17.08 19.17 0.68
C GLU A 23 -16.85 18.56 -0.71
N SER A 24 -16.46 19.39 -1.69
CA SER A 24 -16.20 18.94 -3.05
C SER A 24 -15.06 17.90 -3.13
N LEU A 25 -14.01 18.07 -2.33
CA LEU A 25 -12.86 17.17 -2.32
C LEU A 25 -13.18 15.86 -1.59
N ILE A 26 -13.96 15.93 -0.50
CA ILE A 26 -14.49 14.76 0.21
C ILE A 26 -15.38 13.94 -0.71
N ASP A 27 -16.30 14.58 -1.44
CA ASP A 27 -17.19 13.88 -2.38
C ASP A 27 -16.39 13.16 -3.47
N ALA A 28 -15.35 13.80 -4.00
CA ALA A 28 -14.47 13.21 -5.01
C ALA A 28 -13.67 12.00 -4.47
N LEU A 29 -13.29 12.02 -3.19
CA LEU A 29 -12.46 10.98 -2.56
C LEU A 29 -13.27 9.94 -1.76
N SER A 30 -14.57 10.16 -1.55
CA SER A 30 -15.47 9.20 -0.89
C SER A 30 -15.40 7.79 -1.49
N PRO A 31 -15.33 7.60 -2.83
CA PRO A 31 -15.16 6.28 -3.42
C PRO A 31 -13.87 5.58 -2.98
N LEU A 32 -12.74 6.32 -2.86
CA LEU A 32 -11.47 5.78 -2.38
C LEU A 32 -11.59 5.30 -0.94
N ILE A 33 -12.19 6.10 -0.05
CA ILE A 33 -12.39 5.73 1.36
C ILE A 33 -13.24 4.46 1.45
N LYS A 34 -14.38 4.41 0.75
CA LYS A 34 -15.27 3.23 0.72
C LYS A 34 -14.55 2.00 0.17
N ALA A 35 -13.72 2.16 -0.86
CA ALA A 35 -12.94 1.06 -1.42
C ALA A 35 -11.93 0.51 -0.40
N LYS A 36 -11.23 1.38 0.33
CA LYS A 36 -10.27 0.96 1.36
C LYS A 36 -10.97 0.31 2.57
N CYS A 37 -12.13 0.81 3.01
CA CYS A 37 -12.95 0.13 4.02
C CYS A 37 -13.28 -1.31 3.61
N LYS A 38 -13.82 -1.50 2.40
CA LYS A 38 -14.12 -2.85 1.87
C LYS A 38 -12.88 -3.73 1.79
N HIS A 39 -11.76 -3.18 1.34
CA HIS A 39 -10.51 -3.91 1.20
C HIS A 39 -9.97 -4.43 2.54
N TYR A 40 -9.95 -3.60 3.59
CA TYR A 40 -9.36 -3.98 4.88
C TYR A 40 -10.32 -4.70 5.84
N PHE A 41 -11.63 -4.41 5.75
CA PHE A 41 -12.61 -4.91 6.70
C PHE A 41 -13.65 -5.84 6.07
N GLY A 42 -13.79 -5.85 4.74
CA GLY A 42 -14.81 -6.63 4.03
C GLY A 42 -16.17 -5.93 3.93
N TYR A 43 -16.35 -4.81 4.63
CA TYR A 43 -17.60 -4.04 4.68
C TYR A 43 -17.33 -2.53 4.84
N VAL A 44 -18.39 -1.74 4.76
CA VAL A 44 -18.36 -0.31 5.07
C VAL A 44 -19.43 -0.05 6.12
N ASP A 45 -19.02 0.51 7.24
CA ASP A 45 -19.93 1.06 8.25
C ASP A 45 -19.67 2.57 8.43
N GLU A 46 -20.56 3.23 9.17
CA GLU A 46 -20.55 4.68 9.39
C GLU A 46 -19.33 5.15 10.18
N ASP A 47 -18.87 4.37 11.16
CA ASP A 47 -17.70 4.71 11.97
C ASP A 47 -16.41 4.60 11.15
N LEU A 48 -16.23 3.49 10.42
CA LEU A 48 -15.08 3.29 9.52
C LEU A 48 -15.00 4.38 8.46
N TYR A 49 -16.15 4.76 7.88
CA TYR A 49 -16.20 5.83 6.89
C TYR A 49 -15.86 7.18 7.52
N SER A 50 -16.49 7.52 8.65
CA SER A 50 -16.28 8.80 9.34
C SER A 50 -14.83 8.97 9.81
N ASP A 51 -14.22 7.91 10.32
CA ASP A 51 -12.79 7.87 10.67
C ASP A 51 -11.89 8.13 9.46
N GLY A 52 -12.23 7.55 8.31
CA GLY A 52 -11.51 7.79 7.04
C GLY A 52 -11.64 9.22 6.57
N ILE A 53 -12.83 9.82 6.70
CA ILE A 53 -13.07 11.23 6.38
C ILE A 53 -12.27 12.15 7.30
N LEU A 54 -12.28 11.89 8.61
CA LEU A 54 -11.49 12.66 9.56
C LEU A 54 -10.01 12.60 9.21
N ARG A 55 -9.50 11.39 8.94
CA ARG A 55 -8.11 11.21 8.54
C ARG A 55 -7.78 11.92 7.22
N LEU A 56 -8.69 11.89 6.24
CA LEU A 56 -8.52 12.61 4.98
C LEU A 56 -8.41 14.13 5.21
N ILE A 57 -9.22 14.71 6.10
CA ILE A 57 -9.17 16.15 6.43
C ILE A 57 -7.82 16.52 7.02
N GLU A 58 -7.30 15.72 7.96
CA GLU A 58 -5.96 15.90 8.52
C GLU A 58 -4.88 15.86 7.42
N LEU A 59 -4.94 14.85 6.55
CA LEU A 59 -3.99 14.70 5.46
C LEU A 59 -4.02 15.85 4.44
N ILE A 60 -5.20 16.43 4.18
CA ILE A 60 -5.34 17.62 3.34
C ILE A 60 -4.62 18.81 3.99
N ASN A 61 -4.81 19.02 5.30
CA ASN A 61 -4.16 20.11 6.02
C ASN A 61 -2.64 19.94 6.11
N ASP A 62 -2.16 18.71 6.28
CA ASP A 62 -0.74 18.38 6.40
C ASP A 62 -0.01 18.29 5.04
N PHE A 63 -0.76 18.32 3.93
CA PHE A 63 -0.17 18.13 2.60
C PHE A 63 0.72 19.31 2.20
N ASP A 64 1.93 18.98 1.74
CA ASP A 64 2.95 19.95 1.35
C ASP A 64 3.34 19.73 -0.12
N PHE A 65 3.07 20.74 -0.95
CA PHE A 65 3.35 20.71 -2.38
C PHE A 65 4.84 20.70 -2.71
N GLU A 66 5.71 21.19 -1.81
CA GLU A 66 7.16 21.28 -2.02
C GLU A 66 7.85 19.91 -1.95
N LYS A 67 7.19 18.89 -1.38
CA LYS A 67 7.74 17.53 -1.27
C LYS A 67 7.73 16.73 -2.58
N ASN A 68 7.41 17.37 -3.72
CA ASN A 68 7.36 16.76 -5.06
C ASN A 68 6.48 15.50 -5.18
N THR A 69 5.52 15.31 -4.27
CA THR A 69 4.59 14.17 -4.29
C THR A 69 3.25 14.57 -4.89
N ARG A 70 2.66 13.72 -5.73
CA ARG A 70 1.30 13.94 -6.24
C ARG A 70 0.28 13.74 -5.11
N PHE A 71 -0.61 14.71 -4.91
CA PHE A 71 -1.61 14.69 -3.84
C PHE A 71 -2.41 13.38 -3.77
N LEU A 72 -2.93 12.88 -4.91
CA LEU A 72 -3.73 11.65 -4.92
C LEU A 72 -2.93 10.42 -4.49
N GLY A 73 -1.68 10.29 -4.93
CA GLY A 73 -0.81 9.19 -4.51
C GLY A 73 -0.49 9.26 -3.01
N TYR A 74 -0.22 10.46 -2.50
CA TYR A 74 -0.06 10.69 -1.07
C TYR A 74 -1.29 10.28 -0.26
N ILE A 75 -2.49 10.73 -0.64
CA ILE A 75 -3.73 10.37 0.05
C ILE A 75 -3.97 8.85 0.01
N GLU A 76 -3.82 8.23 -1.16
CA GLU A 76 -4.03 6.79 -1.29
C GLU A 76 -3.11 6.00 -0.37
N TYR A 77 -1.81 6.32 -0.36
CA TYR A 77 -0.83 5.67 0.50
C TYR A 77 -1.19 5.87 1.98
N MET A 78 -1.43 7.11 2.41
CA MET A 78 -1.64 7.43 3.81
C MET A 78 -2.95 6.86 4.37
N ILE A 79 -4.03 6.84 3.58
CA ILE A 79 -5.29 6.19 3.95
C ILE A 79 -5.13 4.67 4.03
N SER A 80 -4.33 4.08 3.13
CA SER A 80 -4.02 2.64 3.18
C SER A 80 -3.29 2.28 4.48
N CYS A 81 -2.26 3.05 4.85
CA CYS A 81 -1.55 2.86 6.12
C CYS A 81 -2.48 3.01 7.33
N PHE A 82 -3.35 4.02 7.32
CA PHE A 82 -4.31 4.27 8.39
C PHE A 82 -5.23 3.07 8.64
N TYR A 83 -5.88 2.55 7.59
CA TYR A 83 -6.80 1.43 7.73
C TYR A 83 -6.10 0.11 8.03
N TRP A 84 -4.92 -0.13 7.47
CA TRP A 84 -4.08 -1.26 7.87
C TRP A 84 -3.77 -1.24 9.36
N ASP A 85 -3.34 -0.09 9.87
CA ASP A 85 -3.03 0.07 11.29
C ASP A 85 -4.26 -0.13 12.18
N LYS A 86 -5.41 0.39 11.77
CA LYS A 86 -6.68 0.20 12.48
C LYS A 86 -7.10 -1.28 12.50
N LYS A 87 -7.07 -1.96 11.36
CA LYS A 87 -7.36 -3.40 11.25
C LYS A 87 -6.42 -4.23 12.10
N ARG A 88 -5.12 -3.92 12.06
CA ARG A 88 -4.10 -4.59 12.87
C ARG A 88 -4.33 -4.40 14.37
N ARG A 89 -4.79 -3.23 14.83
CA ARG A 89 -5.16 -2.98 16.23
C ARG A 89 -6.40 -3.78 16.63
N GLN A 90 -7.45 -3.77 15.81
CA GLN A 90 -8.65 -4.59 16.04
C GLN A 90 -8.30 -6.07 16.15
N LEU A 91 -7.48 -6.60 15.22
CA LEU A 91 -7.02 -7.97 15.29
C LEU A 91 -6.27 -8.26 16.59
N LYS A 92 -5.39 -7.37 17.06
CA LYS A 92 -4.69 -7.53 18.35
C LYS A 92 -5.61 -7.50 19.57
N GLU A 93 -6.65 -6.66 19.53
CA GLU A 93 -7.65 -6.57 20.60
C GLU A 93 -8.56 -7.80 20.62
N SER A 94 -8.92 -8.33 19.45
CA SER A 94 -9.69 -9.58 19.30
C SER A 94 -8.83 -10.82 19.58
N SER A 95 -7.54 -10.81 19.26
CA SER A 95 -6.61 -11.94 19.42
C SER A 95 -6.01 -12.11 20.82
N LYS A 96 -6.74 -11.67 21.86
CA LYS A 96 -6.69 -12.42 23.13
C LYS A 96 -7.20 -13.86 22.94
N GLU A 97 -7.87 -14.18 21.83
CA GLU A 97 -8.03 -15.54 21.32
C GLU A 97 -7.72 -15.60 19.80
N ILE A 98 -6.67 -16.34 19.45
CA ILE A 98 -6.33 -16.93 18.14
C ILE A 98 -5.86 -15.97 17.01
N ILE A 99 -4.65 -16.25 16.51
CA ILE A 99 -4.02 -15.58 15.36
C ILE A 99 -4.45 -16.31 14.07
N VAL A 100 -5.18 -15.63 13.19
CA VAL A 100 -5.34 -16.03 11.78
C VAL A 100 -4.82 -14.86 10.92
N ASP A 101 -3.67 -15.07 10.29
CA ASP A 101 -2.98 -14.09 9.44
C ASP A 101 -3.53 -14.23 8.01
N GLU A 102 -4.63 -13.52 7.71
CA GLU A 102 -5.19 -13.41 6.37
C GLU A 102 -4.43 -12.32 5.62
N TYR A 103 -3.60 -12.73 4.65
CA TYR A 103 -2.79 -11.82 3.84
C TYR A 103 -3.71 -11.02 2.91
N ILE A 104 -3.87 -9.73 3.19
CA ILE A 104 -4.44 -8.78 2.24
C ILE A 104 -3.37 -8.44 1.20
N GLU A 105 -3.61 -8.86 -0.03
CA GLU A 105 -2.74 -8.62 -1.18
C GLU A 105 -2.83 -7.15 -1.60
N HIS A 106 -1.76 -6.38 -1.39
CA HIS A 106 -1.67 -5.01 -1.90
C HIS A 106 -1.33 -5.03 -3.39
N ILE A 107 -2.24 -4.52 -4.23
CA ILE A 107 -1.94 -4.18 -5.63
C ILE A 107 -1.46 -2.73 -5.63
N TYR A 108 -0.15 -2.55 -5.84
CA TYR A 108 0.44 -1.24 -6.10
C TYR A 108 0.60 -1.08 -7.62
N GLU A 109 0.00 -0.04 -8.19
CA GLU A 109 0.42 0.51 -9.49
C GLU A 109 1.15 1.83 -9.21
N GLU A 110 2.47 1.76 -9.13
CA GLU A 110 3.35 2.94 -9.24
C GLU A 110 4.32 2.71 -10.41
N ASP A 111 4.50 3.75 -11.23
CA ASP A 111 5.52 3.82 -12.28
C ASP A 111 6.92 3.73 -11.65
N PHE A 112 7.50 2.52 -11.62
CA PHE A 112 8.91 2.33 -11.34
C PHE A 112 9.73 2.61 -12.61
N SER A 113 10.80 3.41 -12.44
CA SER A 113 11.95 3.47 -13.36
C SER A 113 12.30 2.07 -13.87
N ILE A 114 12.55 1.93 -15.17
CA ILE A 114 12.88 0.65 -15.82
C ILE A 114 14.11 0.06 -15.14
N ILE A 115 13.90 -0.89 -14.23
CA ILE A 115 14.96 -1.72 -13.68
C ILE A 115 15.19 -2.83 -14.66
N ASP A 116 16.44 -3.01 -15.05
CA ASP A 116 16.80 -4.14 -15.89
C ASP A 116 16.56 -5.42 -15.09
N ILE A 117 15.76 -6.33 -15.67
CA ILE A 117 15.50 -7.67 -15.14
C ILE A 117 16.82 -8.41 -14.88
N GLN A 118 17.89 -8.09 -15.63
CA GLN A 118 19.22 -8.63 -15.41
C GLN A 118 19.81 -8.25 -14.04
N ASP A 119 19.55 -7.04 -13.54
CA ASP A 119 20.05 -6.59 -12.23
C ASP A 119 19.36 -7.36 -11.10
N ILE A 120 18.06 -7.61 -11.23
CA ILE A 120 17.28 -8.46 -10.32
C ILE A 120 17.84 -9.88 -10.29
N PHE A 121 18.18 -10.43 -11.47
CA PHE A 121 18.70 -11.79 -11.57
C PHE A 121 20.12 -11.95 -11.05
N SER A 122 20.91 -10.87 -10.96
CA SER A 122 22.27 -10.93 -10.41
C SER A 122 22.31 -11.08 -8.88
N ILE A 123 21.33 -10.52 -8.16
CA ILE A 123 21.37 -10.43 -6.69
C ILE A 123 20.66 -11.61 -5.98
N LEU A 124 19.69 -12.23 -6.67
CA LEU A 124 18.89 -13.33 -6.13
C LEU A 124 19.57 -14.67 -6.41
N SER A 125 19.51 -15.59 -5.46
CA SER A 125 19.82 -17.00 -5.72
C SER A 125 18.67 -17.67 -6.49
N ASP A 126 18.92 -18.81 -7.13
CA ASP A 126 17.91 -19.50 -7.96
C ASP A 126 16.64 -19.85 -7.17
N LYS A 127 16.79 -20.23 -5.89
CA LYS A 127 15.65 -20.50 -5.01
C LYS A 127 14.87 -19.24 -4.63
N GLU A 128 15.56 -18.11 -4.47
CA GLU A 128 14.94 -16.81 -4.20
C GLU A 128 14.21 -16.29 -5.44
N LYS A 129 14.82 -16.43 -6.64
CA LYS A 129 14.20 -16.10 -7.93
C LYS A 129 12.91 -16.89 -8.13
N TYR A 130 12.98 -18.20 -7.96
CA TYR A 130 11.84 -19.10 -8.14
C TYR A 130 10.67 -18.70 -7.24
N ILE A 131 10.93 -18.49 -5.94
CA ILE A 131 9.89 -18.08 -4.99
C ILE A 131 9.27 -16.74 -5.37
N ILE A 132 10.05 -15.77 -5.84
CA ILE A 132 9.53 -14.47 -6.27
C ILE A 132 8.69 -14.60 -7.55
N ILE A 133 9.18 -15.32 -8.56
CA ILE A 133 8.47 -15.53 -9.82
C ILE A 133 7.14 -16.24 -9.58
N GLU A 134 7.17 -17.39 -8.91
CA GLU A 134 5.97 -18.20 -8.71
C GLU A 134 4.95 -17.48 -7.83
N ASN A 135 5.40 -16.81 -6.76
CA ASN A 135 4.48 -16.14 -5.86
C ASN A 135 3.95 -14.79 -6.39
N VAL A 136 4.76 -14.03 -7.15
CA VAL A 136 4.39 -12.67 -7.60
C VAL A 136 3.82 -12.67 -9.02
N LEU A 137 4.43 -13.41 -9.95
CA LEU A 137 3.97 -13.46 -11.35
C LEU A 137 2.89 -14.53 -11.55
N ASN A 138 3.11 -15.73 -11.01
CA ASN A 138 2.19 -16.85 -11.20
C ASN A 138 1.14 -16.98 -10.07
N LYS A 139 1.23 -16.12 -9.05
CA LYS A 139 0.31 -16.05 -7.90
C LYS A 139 0.15 -17.35 -7.11
N ASP A 140 1.15 -18.23 -7.15
CA ASP A 140 1.11 -19.47 -6.38
C ASP A 140 1.36 -19.23 -4.89
N THR A 141 0.79 -20.08 -4.05
CA THR A 141 0.89 -19.96 -2.59
C THR A 141 2.25 -20.42 -2.11
N LEU A 142 2.79 -19.79 -1.06
CA LEU A 142 4.03 -20.24 -0.43
C LEU A 142 3.95 -21.68 0.11
N VAL A 143 2.73 -22.18 0.36
CA VAL A 143 2.50 -23.58 0.75
C VAL A 143 2.79 -24.50 -0.42
N ASN A 144 2.24 -24.22 -1.61
CA ASN A 144 2.50 -25.02 -2.82
C ASN A 144 3.97 -24.91 -3.24
N ILE A 145 4.52 -23.70 -3.30
CA ILE A 145 5.92 -23.46 -3.62
C ILE A 145 6.86 -24.20 -2.64
N SER A 146 6.49 -24.29 -1.35
CA SER A 146 7.29 -25.05 -0.38
C SER A 146 7.29 -26.56 -0.65
N LYS A 147 6.17 -27.11 -1.14
CA LYS A 147 6.07 -28.52 -1.55
C LYS A 147 6.88 -28.75 -2.83
N ASP A 148 6.78 -27.86 -3.80
CA ASP A 148 7.47 -27.97 -5.10
C ASP A 148 8.99 -27.91 -4.92
N LEU A 149 9.47 -27.04 -4.03
CA LEU A 149 10.89 -26.95 -3.69
C LEU A 149 11.35 -28.02 -2.68
N ASN A 150 10.44 -28.86 -2.18
CA ASN A 150 10.67 -29.83 -1.11
C ASN A 150 11.36 -29.22 0.13
N ILE A 151 10.83 -28.10 0.61
CA ILE A 151 11.32 -27.37 1.78
C ILE A 151 10.21 -27.10 2.79
N SER A 152 10.58 -26.79 4.03
CA SER A 152 9.58 -26.33 5.00
C SER A 152 8.95 -25.00 4.59
N TYR A 153 7.67 -24.83 4.86
CA TYR A 153 6.96 -23.55 4.70
C TYR A 153 7.70 -22.38 5.37
N LYS A 154 8.26 -22.62 6.56
CA LYS A 154 9.06 -21.62 7.30
C LYS A 154 10.29 -21.17 6.50
N TYR A 155 10.94 -22.10 5.80
CA TYR A 155 12.10 -21.79 4.95
C TYR A 155 11.68 -21.07 3.66
N ALA A 156 10.55 -21.43 3.05
CA ALA A 156 9.97 -20.69 1.91
C ALA A 156 9.67 -19.22 2.28
N LYS A 157 9.07 -18.98 3.46
CA LYS A 157 8.83 -17.62 3.99
C LYS A 157 10.14 -16.85 4.19
N LEU A 158 11.15 -17.51 4.76
CA LEU A 158 12.48 -16.91 4.95
C LEU A 158 13.15 -16.55 3.62
N LEU A 159 13.07 -17.40 2.61
CA LEU A 159 13.60 -17.14 1.27
C LEU A 159 12.89 -15.94 0.61
N LYS A 160 11.56 -15.86 0.68
CA LYS A 160 10.80 -14.69 0.21
C LYS A 160 11.26 -13.41 0.91
N SER A 161 11.36 -13.43 2.24
CA SER A 161 11.81 -12.26 3.01
C SER A 161 13.25 -11.83 2.67
N ARG A 162 14.15 -12.78 2.39
CA ARG A 162 15.52 -12.49 1.96
C ARG A 162 15.56 -11.88 0.57
N ALA A 163 14.80 -12.45 -0.37
CA ALA A 163 14.71 -11.94 -1.72
C ALA A 163 14.21 -10.49 -1.75
N ILE A 164 13.12 -10.18 -1.04
CA ILE A 164 12.58 -8.82 -0.92
C ILE A 164 13.60 -7.85 -0.31
N ARG A 165 14.37 -8.27 0.70
CA ARG A 165 15.39 -7.41 1.31
C ARG A 165 16.54 -7.08 0.36
N LYS A 166 16.98 -8.07 -0.42
CA LYS A 166 18.00 -7.88 -1.46
C LYS A 166 17.51 -6.92 -2.53
N LEU A 167 16.28 -7.12 -3.00
CA LEU A 167 15.62 -6.22 -3.93
C LEU A 167 15.57 -4.80 -3.36
N HIS A 168 15.06 -4.62 -2.13
CA HIS A 168 15.02 -3.30 -1.49
C HIS A 168 16.40 -2.62 -1.40
N THR A 169 17.46 -3.40 -1.16
CA THR A 169 18.83 -2.88 -1.15
C THR A 169 19.27 -2.40 -2.53
N LEU A 170 18.86 -3.08 -3.61
CA LEU A 170 19.09 -2.65 -4.99
C LEU A 170 18.36 -1.34 -5.28
N PHE A 171 17.06 -1.28 -4.97
CA PHE A 171 16.23 -0.08 -5.14
C PHE A 171 16.77 1.13 -4.36
N SER A 172 17.26 0.92 -3.13
CA SER A 172 17.84 2.00 -2.31
C SER A 172 19.20 2.50 -2.80
N LYS A 173 19.95 1.70 -3.59
CA LYS A 173 21.24 2.11 -4.15
C LYS A 173 21.10 2.89 -5.46
N SER A 174 20.09 2.59 -6.28
CA SER A 174 19.86 3.29 -7.56
C SER A 174 19.34 4.72 -7.40
N THR A 175 18.93 5.14 -6.20
CA THR A 175 18.46 6.52 -5.90
C THR A 175 19.60 7.50 -5.61
N VAL A 176 20.86 7.06 -5.60
CA VAL A 176 22.05 7.88 -5.22
C VAL A 176 22.96 8.20 -6.42
N LEU A 177 22.44 8.13 -7.65
CA LEU A 177 23.13 8.59 -8.87
C LEU A 177 22.24 9.55 -9.65
#